data_AF-A0A7R9UK77-F1
#
_entry.id   AF-A0A7R9UK77-F1
#
_cell.length_a   1.000
_cell.length_b   1.000
_cell.length_c   1.000
_cell.angle_alpha   90.00
_cell.angle_beta   90.00
_cell.angle_gamma   90.00
#
_symmetry.space_group_name_H-M   'P 1'
#
loop_
_entity.id
_entity.type
_entity.pdbx_description
1 polymer ?
#
loop_
_entity_poly.entity_id
_entity_poly.type
_entity_poly.pdbx_seq_one_letter_code
_entity_poly.pdbx_strand_id
1 'polypeptide(L)'
;LCATDEADTLLIAGGVYGNVHALDAIERRHAAERAAMGAGSRVRVALNGDFHFFNATPDAWDAINRRIHGAAPDGWSASLGNVEFEAAQLGGPELAGGCGCAYP
;
A
#
# COMPACT_ATOMS: atom_id res chain seq x y z
N LEU A 1 7.01 22.83 -2.11
CA LEU A 1 5.55 23.03 -2.20
C LEU A 1 4.91 21.65 -2.09
N CYS A 2 4.27 21.31 -0.96
CA CYS A 2 3.44 20.10 -0.92
C CYS A 2 2.31 20.32 -1.94
N ALA A 3 2.30 19.52 -3.00
CA ALA A 3 1.16 19.52 -3.91
C ALA A 3 -0.06 19.06 -3.11
N THR A 4 -1.13 19.84 -3.11
CA THR A 4 -2.43 19.37 -2.65
C THR A 4 -2.95 18.40 -3.69
N ASP A 5 -2.93 17.11 -3.37
CA ASP A 5 -3.57 16.09 -4.18
C ASP A 5 -5.09 16.24 -4.04
N GLU A 6 -5.69 16.94 -4.99
CA GLU A 6 -7.13 17.12 -5.03
C GLU A 6 -7.83 15.84 -5.53
N ALA A 7 -8.85 15.42 -4.78
CA ALA A 7 -9.68 14.27 -5.09
C ALA A 7 -11.15 14.63 -4.90
N ASP A 8 -12.01 14.15 -5.79
CA ASP A 8 -13.46 14.18 -5.57
C ASP A 8 -13.87 12.99 -4.68
N THR A 9 -13.08 11.91 -4.71
CA THR A 9 -13.20 10.77 -3.79
C THR A 9 -11.83 10.20 -3.46
N LEU A 10 -11.55 9.99 -2.17
CA LEU A 10 -10.34 9.37 -1.67
C LEU A 10 -10.67 8.04 -0.97
N LEU A 11 -10.18 6.93 -1.51
CA LEU A 11 -10.26 5.63 -0.87
C LEU A 11 -9.01 5.45 0.00
N ILE A 12 -9.19 5.33 1.31
CA ILE A 12 -8.09 5.08 2.24
C ILE A 12 -8.14 3.61 2.66
N ALA A 13 -7.04 2.90 2.46
CA ALA A 13 -6.87 1.51 2.91
C ALA A 13 -5.49 1.36 3.53
N GLY A 14 -5.29 0.44 4.46
CA GLY A 14 -3.98 0.18 5.07
C GLY A 14 -4.00 -1.20 5.70
N GLY A 15 -2.83 -1.70 6.12
CA GLY A 15 -2.75 -3.01 6.75
C GLY A 15 -3.13 -4.14 5.79
N VAL A 16 -2.48 -4.18 4.62
CA VAL A 16 -2.64 -5.30 3.68
C VAL A 16 -1.97 -6.56 4.24
N TYR A 17 -0.92 -6.40 5.06
CA TYR A 17 -0.27 -7.47 5.83
C TYR A 17 0.05 -8.76 5.03
N GLY A 18 0.46 -8.63 3.77
CA GLY A 18 0.80 -9.76 2.91
C GLY A 18 -0.37 -10.34 2.10
N ASN A 19 -1.58 -9.77 2.22
CA ASN A 19 -2.78 -10.27 1.55
C ASN A 19 -2.95 -9.72 0.13
N VAL A 20 -2.49 -10.48 -0.87
CA VAL A 20 -2.65 -10.11 -2.30
C VAL A 20 -4.11 -9.94 -2.73
N HIS A 21 -5.05 -10.65 -2.10
CA HIS A 21 -6.48 -10.56 -2.44
C HIS A 21 -7.11 -9.25 -1.92
N ALA A 22 -6.57 -8.68 -0.84
CA ALA A 22 -6.99 -7.37 -0.36
C ALA A 22 -6.63 -6.28 -1.38
N LEU A 23 -5.44 -6.35 -1.99
CA LEU A 23 -5.08 -5.45 -3.10
C LEU A 23 -6.03 -5.60 -4.29
N ASP A 24 -6.39 -6.83 -4.67
CA ASP A 24 -7.36 -7.05 -5.75
C ASP A 24 -8.72 -6.40 -5.44
N ALA A 25 -9.15 -6.46 -4.18
CA ALA A 25 -10.39 -5.84 -3.74
C ALA A 25 -10.33 -4.31 -3.79
N ILE A 26 -9.20 -3.71 -3.38
CA ILE A 26 -9.00 -2.26 -3.43
C ILE A 26 -8.98 -1.78 -4.89
N GLU A 27 -8.28 -2.49 -5.78
CA GLU A 27 -8.26 -2.16 -7.22
C GLU A 27 -9.66 -2.26 -7.84
N ARG A 28 -10.42 -3.32 -7.56
CA ARG A 28 -11.81 -3.44 -8.01
C ARG A 28 -12.67 -2.31 -7.48
N ARG A 29 -12.51 -1.93 -6.21
CA ARG A 29 -13.26 -0.83 -5.59
C ARG A 29 -12.93 0.51 -6.26
N HIS A 30 -11.65 0.77 -6.54
CA HIS A 30 -11.17 1.96 -7.24
C HIS A 30 -11.75 2.05 -8.65
N ALA A 31 -11.68 0.96 -9.42
CA ALA A 31 -12.24 0.89 -10.76
C ALA A 31 -13.77 1.11 -10.76
N ALA A 32 -14.48 0.48 -9.83
CA ALA A 32 -15.93 0.65 -9.68
C ALA A 32 -16.32 2.09 -9.34
N GLU A 33 -15.56 2.75 -8.45
CA GLU A 33 -15.82 4.14 -8.09
C GLU A 33 -15.56 5.09 -9.27
N ARG A 34 -14.48 4.88 -10.02
CA ARG A 34 -14.20 5.65 -11.24
C ARG A 34 -15.32 5.51 -12.27
N ALA A 35 -15.84 4.30 -12.42
CA ALA A 35 -16.96 4.04 -13.34
C ALA A 35 -18.25 4.74 -12.88
N ALA A 36 -18.54 4.72 -11.57
CA ALA A 36 -19.74 5.33 -10.99
C ALA A 36 -19.71 6.86 -11.06
N MET A 37 -18.55 7.48 -10.82
CA MET A 37 -18.38 8.94 -10.80
C MET A 37 -18.33 9.55 -12.21
N GLY A 38 -17.99 8.74 -13.23
CA GLY A 38 -17.95 9.17 -14.62
C GLY A 38 -16.63 9.81 -15.05
N ALA A 39 -16.56 10.15 -16.33
CA ALA A 39 -15.36 10.73 -16.92
C ALA A 39 -15.09 12.14 -16.36
N GLY A 40 -13.85 12.39 -15.92
CA GLY A 40 -13.40 13.68 -15.38
C GLY A 40 -13.31 13.73 -13.86
N SER A 41 -13.93 12.79 -13.14
CA SER A 41 -13.79 12.71 -11.67
C SER A 41 -12.44 12.14 -11.24
N ARG A 42 -11.93 12.68 -10.13
CA ARG A 42 -10.65 12.32 -9.50
C ARG A 42 -10.89 11.38 -8.34
N VAL A 43 -10.90 10.08 -8.64
CA VAL A 43 -10.88 9.04 -7.62
C VAL A 43 -9.44 8.63 -7.34
N ARG A 44 -9.00 8.83 -6.09
CA ARG A 44 -7.65 8.54 -5.60
C ARG A 44 -7.67 7.39 -4.59
N VAL A 45 -6.53 6.75 -4.41
CA VAL A 45 -6.32 5.75 -3.36
C VAL A 45 -5.12 6.18 -2.51
N ALA A 46 -5.26 6.14 -1.19
CA ALA A 46 -4.15 6.31 -0.26
C ALA A 46 -3.97 5.04 0.56
N LEU A 47 -2.81 4.40 0.40
CA LEU A 47 -2.41 3.21 1.12
C LEU A 47 -1.63 3.59 2.38
N ASN A 48 -2.16 3.29 3.56
CA ASN A 48 -1.56 3.62 4.84
C ASN A 48 -0.70 2.48 5.39
N GLY A 49 0.44 2.23 4.72
CA GLY A 49 1.49 1.31 5.18
C GLY A 49 1.03 -0.12 5.52
N ASP A 50 1.97 -0.85 6.12
CA ASP A 50 1.84 -2.19 6.65
C ASP A 50 1.33 -3.16 5.58
N PHE A 51 2.07 -3.16 4.47
CA PHE A 51 1.76 -3.94 3.28
C PHE A 51 2.16 -5.40 3.45
N HIS A 52 3.11 -5.65 4.34
CA HIS A 52 3.66 -6.96 4.62
C HIS A 52 3.44 -7.35 6.09
N PHE A 53 3.55 -8.64 6.41
CA PHE A 53 3.78 -9.24 7.74
C PHE A 53 3.48 -10.74 7.65
N PHE A 54 2.30 -11.09 7.13
CA PHE A 54 1.83 -12.47 6.97
C PHE A 54 1.90 -12.93 5.51
N ASN A 55 2.98 -12.60 4.82
CA ASN A 55 3.19 -13.03 3.45
C ASN A 55 3.26 -14.56 3.38
N ALA A 56 2.35 -15.17 2.61
CA ALA A 56 2.32 -16.63 2.47
C ALA A 56 3.54 -17.18 1.70
N THR A 57 4.08 -16.39 0.77
CA THR A 57 5.23 -16.77 -0.07
C THR A 57 6.10 -15.55 -0.39
N PRO A 58 7.38 -15.75 -0.78
CA PRO A 58 8.21 -14.68 -1.35
C PRO A 58 7.58 -14.03 -2.59
N ASP A 59 6.93 -14.83 -3.44
CA ASP A 59 6.24 -14.28 -4.62
C ASP A 59 5.12 -13.30 -4.25
N ALA A 60 4.42 -13.52 -3.13
CA ALA A 60 3.42 -12.60 -2.62
C ALA A 60 4.04 -11.28 -2.14
N TRP A 61 5.21 -11.34 -1.51
CA TRP A 61 5.98 -10.15 -1.14
C TRP A 61 6.32 -9.31 -2.37
N ASP A 62 6.90 -9.93 -3.39
CA ASP A 62 7.28 -9.24 -4.61
C ASP A 62 6.06 -8.70 -5.37
N ALA A 63 4.96 -9.46 -5.42
CA ALA A 63 3.73 -9.03 -6.07
C ALA A 63 3.13 -7.78 -5.41
N ILE A 64 3.12 -7.71 -4.08
CA ILE A 64 2.63 -6.55 -3.33
C ILE A 64 3.53 -5.34 -3.60
N ASN A 65 4.85 -5.48 -3.48
CA ASN A 65 5.79 -4.39 -3.73
C ASN A 65 5.69 -3.84 -5.17
N ARG A 66 5.62 -4.74 -6.17
CA ARG A 66 5.45 -4.31 -7.56
C ARG A 66 4.16 -3.52 -7.77
N ARG A 67 3.05 -3.92 -7.15
CA ARG A 67 1.77 -3.22 -7.30
C ARG A 67 1.75 -1.87 -6.59
N ILE A 68 2.33 -1.77 -5.41
CA ILE A 68 2.33 -0.53 -4.62
C ILE A 68 3.34 0.50 -5.18
N HIS A 69 4.51 0.05 -5.62
CA HIS A 69 5.62 0.94 -6.01
C HIS A 69 5.90 1.01 -7.52
N GLY A 70 5.53 -0.01 -8.29
CA GLY A 70 5.91 -0.14 -9.70
C GLY A 70 4.75 -0.04 -10.70
N ALA A 71 3.56 -0.51 -10.33
CA ALA A 71 2.41 -0.64 -11.23
C ALA A 71 1.12 -0.01 -10.65
N ALA A 72 1.25 0.82 -9.61
CA ALA A 72 0.10 1.44 -8.97
C ALA A 72 -0.68 2.27 -10.01
N PRO A 73 -2.01 2.12 -10.11
CA PRO A 73 -2.82 2.92 -11.02
C PRO A 73 -2.66 4.42 -10.74
N ASP A 74 -2.80 5.26 -11.78
CA ASP A 74 -2.73 6.71 -11.64
C ASP A 74 -3.64 7.22 -10.49
N GLY A 75 -3.03 7.99 -9.58
CA GLY A 75 -3.72 8.55 -8.42
C GLY A 75 -3.70 7.66 -7.16
N TRP A 76 -2.82 6.66 -7.11
CA TRP A 76 -2.51 5.93 -5.90
C TRP A 76 -1.30 6.56 -5.20
N SER A 77 -1.40 6.75 -3.89
CA SER A 77 -0.31 7.15 -3.01
C SER A 77 -0.15 6.15 -1.88
N ALA A 78 1.04 6.07 -1.30
CA ALA A 78 1.35 5.17 -0.20
C ALA A 78 2.21 5.88 0.84
N SER A 79 1.88 5.67 2.12
CA SER A 79 2.75 6.02 3.25
C SER A 79 3.57 4.81 3.69
N LEU A 80 4.67 5.08 4.38
CA LEU A 80 5.53 4.05 4.97
C LEU A 80 4.90 3.55 6.28
N GLY A 81 4.67 2.25 6.38
CA GLY A 81 4.25 1.58 7.62
C GLY A 81 5.42 1.26 8.55
N ASN A 82 5.13 0.81 9.77
CA ASN A 82 6.19 0.39 10.69
C ASN A 82 6.89 -0.88 10.19
N VAL A 83 6.13 -1.78 9.55
CA VAL A 83 6.65 -2.98 8.92
C VAL A 83 7.66 -2.65 7.83
N GLU A 84 7.31 -1.79 6.88
CA GLU A 84 8.21 -1.43 5.78
C GLU A 84 9.45 -0.68 6.30
N PHE A 85 9.26 0.15 7.34
CA PHE A 85 10.37 0.82 8.00
C PHE A 85 11.33 -0.19 8.63
N GLU A 86 10.85 -1.15 9.42
CA GLU A 86 11.71 -2.17 10.03
C GLU A 86 12.40 -3.05 8.97
N ALA A 87 11.67 -3.52 7.97
CA ALA A 87 12.21 -4.35 6.89
C ALA A 87 13.36 -3.66 6.13
N ALA A 88 13.26 -2.35 5.89
CA ALA A 88 14.32 -1.57 5.27
C ALA A 88 15.58 -1.45 6.15
N GLN A 89 15.45 -1.63 7.47
CA GLN A 89 16.54 -1.54 8.43
C GLN A 89 17.18 -2.90 8.77
N LEU A 90 16.58 -4.03 8.38
CA LEU A 90 17.12 -5.39 8.63
C LEU A 90 18.49 -5.66 7.94
N GLY A 91 18.99 -4.74 7.11
CA GLY A 91 20.36 -4.75 6.58
C GLY A 91 21.39 -3.97 7.41
N GLY A 92 20.97 -3.33 8.50
CA GLY A 92 21.81 -2.53 9.39
C GLY A 92 22.19 -3.28 10.68
N PRO A 93 23.30 -2.90 11.35
CA PRO A 93 23.85 -3.65 12.48
C PRO A 93 23.01 -3.67 13.78
N GLU A 94 21.84 -3.01 13.85
CA GLU A 94 21.26 -2.60 15.14
C GLU A 94 19.86 -3.12 15.53
N LEU A 95 19.10 -3.85 14.71
CA LEU A 95 17.66 -4.03 15.01
C LEU A 95 17.19 -5.48 15.13
N ALA A 96 17.49 -6.07 16.28
CA ALA A 96 16.62 -7.09 16.87
C ALA A 96 15.52 -6.39 17.70
N GLY A 97 14.47 -5.92 17.03
CA GLY A 97 13.22 -5.45 17.65
C GLY A 97 13.17 -3.96 18.02
N GLY A 98 12.54 -3.15 17.17
CA GLY A 98 12.37 -1.70 17.41
C GLY A 98 10.94 -1.25 17.73
N CYS A 99 9.91 -1.88 17.15
CA CYS A 99 8.50 -1.48 17.32
C CYS A 99 7.63 -2.47 18.13
N GLY A 100 8.20 -3.61 18.55
CA GLY A 100 7.48 -4.66 19.28
C GLY A 100 6.70 -5.65 18.40
N CYS A 101 6.71 -5.47 17.07
CA CYS A 101 6.11 -6.42 16.12
C CYS A 101 7.10 -7.45 15.56
N ALA A 102 8.39 -7.38 15.94
CA ALA A 102 9.49 -8.28 15.60
C ALA A 102 9.26 -9.07 14.29
N TYR A 103 9.64 -8.46 13.18
CA TYR A 103 9.68 -9.14 11.88
C TYR A 103 10.57 -10.39 11.95
N PRO A 104 10.07 -11.59 11.58
CA PRO A 104 10.91 -12.78 11.50
C PRO A 104 11.94 -12.73 10.36
#